data_AF-A0A524LKL1-F1
#
_entry.id   AF-A0A524LKL1-F1
#
_cell.length_a   1.000
_cell.length_b   1.000
_cell.length_c   1.000
_cell.angle_alpha   90.00
_cell.angle_beta   90.00
_cell.angle_gamma   90.00
#
_symmetry.space_group_name_H-M   'P 1'
#
loop_
_entity.id
_entity.type
_entity.pdbx_description
1 polymer ?
#
loop_
_entity_poly.entity_id
_entity_poly.type
_entity_poly.pdbx_seq_one_letter_code
_entity_poly.pdbx_strand_id
1 'polypeptide(L)'
;MQVSPTLDIALIGMPGLLLGLLIGYVVGGMPSFRLIDRIVLGIFISGAGGLILSLAVNSFILISSLETMFIILAFAGGYGLGLILNWESPADSGSKHHIVYEPDDDDAFDREIEEALGSKE
;
A
#
# COMPACT_ATOMS: atom_id res chain seq x y z
N MET A 1 10.78 -25.07 -32.57
CA MET A 1 10.36 -24.30 -31.37
C MET A 1 11.63 -23.86 -30.68
N GLN A 2 12.00 -22.59 -30.82
CA GLN A 2 13.26 -22.07 -30.30
C GLN A 2 13.09 -21.84 -28.79
N VAL A 3 13.75 -22.69 -28.00
CA VAL A 3 13.67 -22.68 -26.54
C VAL A 3 14.74 -21.72 -26.01
N SER A 4 14.45 -20.42 -25.99
CA SER A 4 14.95 -19.46 -24.99
C SER A 4 14.56 -18.03 -25.38
N PRO A 5 13.54 -17.49 -24.70
CA PRO A 5 13.44 -16.06 -24.43
C PRO A 5 13.17 -15.78 -22.93
N THR A 6 13.37 -16.74 -22.03
CA THR A 6 13.06 -16.56 -20.59
C THR A 6 13.98 -15.56 -19.91
N LEU A 7 15.25 -15.48 -20.32
CA LEU A 7 16.20 -14.50 -19.79
C LEU A 7 15.83 -13.07 -20.22
N ASP A 8 15.41 -12.89 -21.48
CA ASP A 8 15.00 -11.59 -22.01
C ASP A 8 13.70 -11.10 -21.34
N ILE A 9 12.74 -12.01 -21.12
CA ILE A 9 11.51 -11.71 -20.39
C ILE A 9 11.81 -11.30 -18.93
N ALA A 10 12.73 -12.00 -18.27
CA ALA A 10 13.13 -11.64 -16.90
C ALA A 10 13.83 -10.28 -16.86
N LEU A 11 14.68 -9.97 -17.84
CA LEU A 11 15.38 -8.70 -17.95
C LEU A 11 14.40 -7.52 -18.15
N ILE A 12 13.36 -7.73 -18.95
CA ILE A 12 12.33 -6.72 -19.23
C ILE A 12 11.38 -6.53 -18.02
N GLY A 13 11.06 -7.61 -17.30
CA GLY A 13 10.17 -7.55 -16.13
C GLY A 13 10.84 -7.02 -14.85
N MET A 14 12.17 -7.18 -14.70
CA MET A 14 12.89 -6.82 -13.49
C MET A 14 12.76 -5.34 -13.08
N PRO A 15 12.89 -4.35 -14.00
CA PRO A 15 12.65 -2.95 -13.65
C PRO A 15 11.24 -2.70 -13.11
N GLY A 16 10.24 -3.36 -13.69
CA GLY A 16 8.85 -3.29 -13.22
C GLY A 16 8.70 -3.84 -11.82
N LEU A 17 9.28 -5.02 -11.57
CA LEU A 17 9.26 -5.64 -10.25
C LEU A 17 9.93 -4.77 -9.18
N LEU A 18 11.10 -4.20 -9.47
CA LEU A 18 11.83 -3.35 -8.52
C LEU A 18 11.08 -2.04 -8.23
N LEU A 19 10.53 -1.39 -9.25
CA LEU A 19 9.73 -0.17 -9.07
C LEU A 19 8.43 -0.45 -8.31
N GLY A 20 7.75 -1.54 -8.67
CA GLY A 20 6.59 -2.02 -7.94
C GLY A 20 6.93 -2.24 -6.47
N LEU A 21 8.02 -2.96 -6.19
CA LEU A 21 8.48 -3.25 -4.83
C LEU A 21 8.78 -2.00 -4.03
N LEU A 22 9.48 -1.03 -4.62
CA LEU A 22 9.77 0.24 -3.96
C LEU A 22 8.47 0.98 -3.58
N ILE A 23 7.53 1.08 -4.50
CA ILE A 23 6.26 1.77 -4.26
C ILE A 23 5.42 1.00 -3.23
N GLY A 24 5.33 -0.32 -3.37
CA GLY A 24 4.62 -1.18 -2.42
C GLY A 24 5.18 -1.06 -1.01
N TYR A 25 6.52 -1.04 -0.88
CA TYR A 25 7.21 -0.85 0.38
C TYR A 25 6.84 0.49 1.03
N VAL A 26 6.86 1.56 0.25
CA VAL A 26 6.48 2.91 0.71
C VAL A 26 5.02 2.95 1.14
N VAL A 27 4.09 2.40 0.37
CA VAL A 27 2.65 2.38 0.70
C VAL A 27 2.34 1.48 1.90
N GLY A 28 3.02 0.34 2.02
CA GLY A 28 2.86 -0.59 3.13
C GLY A 28 3.16 0.05 4.48
N GLY A 29 4.19 0.92 4.53
CA GLY A 29 4.62 1.62 5.73
C GLY A 29 3.83 2.88 6.06
N MET A 30 2.72 3.16 5.37
CA MET A 30 1.90 4.33 5.67
C MET A 30 0.76 3.95 6.63
N PRO A 31 0.84 4.31 7.93
CA PRO A 31 -0.18 3.95 8.92
C PRO A 31 -1.52 4.67 8.68
N SER A 32 -1.53 5.76 7.91
CA SER A 32 -2.74 6.53 7.60
C SER A 32 -3.67 5.84 6.60
N PHE A 33 -3.19 4.85 5.83
CA PHE A 33 -4.01 4.17 4.83
C PHE A 33 -4.70 2.93 5.38
N ARG A 34 -6.00 2.82 5.12
CA ARG A 34 -6.76 1.59 5.38
C ARG A 34 -6.38 0.52 4.36
N LEU A 35 -6.64 -0.74 4.70
CA LEU A 35 -6.37 -1.87 3.80
C LEU A 35 -7.03 -1.71 2.43
N ILE A 36 -8.28 -1.21 2.39
CA ILE A 36 -9.01 -0.95 1.14
C ILE A 36 -8.29 0.11 0.30
N ASP A 37 -7.83 1.20 0.92
CA ASP A 37 -7.12 2.27 0.22
C ASP A 37 -5.83 1.76 -0.42
N ARG A 38 -5.07 0.91 0.31
CA ARG A 38 -3.85 0.29 -0.19
C ARG A 38 -4.10 -0.64 -1.38
N ILE A 39 -5.22 -1.36 -1.40
CA ILE A 39 -5.60 -2.25 -2.51
C ILE A 39 -6.03 -1.43 -3.73
N VAL A 40 -6.91 -0.44 -3.54
CA VAL A 40 -7.40 0.43 -4.63
C VAL A 40 -6.24 1.19 -5.27
N LEU A 41 -5.38 1.78 -4.42
CA LEU A 41 -4.17 2.45 -4.86
C LEU A 41 -3.24 1.48 -5.60
N GLY A 42 -3.11 0.25 -5.10
CA GLY A 42 -2.31 -0.79 -5.73
C GLY A 42 -2.79 -1.15 -7.13
N ILE A 43 -4.09 -1.33 -7.34
CA ILE A 43 -4.67 -1.62 -8.65
C ILE A 43 -4.41 -0.46 -9.61
N PHE A 44 -4.66 0.78 -9.16
CA PHE A 44 -4.48 1.96 -9.99
C PHE A 44 -3.01 2.19 -10.37
N ILE A 45 -2.11 2.16 -9.39
CA ILE A 45 -0.67 2.36 -9.62
C ILE A 45 -0.09 1.21 -10.44
N SER A 46 -0.50 -0.04 -10.23
CA SER A 46 0.02 -1.16 -11.01
C SER A 46 -0.41 -1.09 -12.47
N GLY A 47 -1.67 -0.71 -12.74
CA GLY A 47 -2.15 -0.49 -14.10
C GLY A 47 -1.44 0.68 -14.79
N ALA A 48 -1.49 1.87 -14.17
CA ALA A 48 -0.90 3.08 -14.74
C ALA A 48 0.63 2.99 -14.83
N GLY A 49 1.29 2.57 -13.75
CA GLY A 49 2.74 2.42 -13.66
C GLY A 49 3.27 1.36 -14.62
N GLY A 50 2.60 0.21 -14.71
CA GLY A 50 2.95 -0.83 -15.67
C GLY A 50 2.82 -0.36 -17.13
N LEU A 51 1.77 0.42 -17.46
CA LEU A 51 1.60 1.01 -18.79
C LEU A 51 2.67 2.07 -19.10
N ILE A 52 2.95 2.98 -18.16
CA ILE A 52 3.99 4.01 -18.31
C ILE A 52 5.35 3.34 -18.53
N LEU A 53 5.68 2.33 -17.73
CA LEU A 53 6.93 1.61 -17.86
C LEU A 53 7.01 0.86 -19.19
N SER A 54 5.92 0.23 -19.63
CA SER A 54 5.86 -0.44 -20.93
C SER A 54 6.08 0.54 -22.07
N LEU A 55 5.47 1.73 -22.04
CA LEU A 55 5.70 2.80 -23.02
C LEU A 55 7.17 3.28 -23.01
N ALA A 56 7.76 3.41 -21.83
CA ALA A 56 9.17 3.79 -21.70
C ALA A 56 10.09 2.73 -22.31
N VAL A 57 9.88 1.45 -21.99
CA VAL A 57 10.66 0.33 -22.57
C VAL A 57 10.45 0.25 -24.09
N ASN A 58 9.22 0.41 -24.56
CA ASN A 58 8.88 0.40 -25.99
C ASN A 58 9.62 1.47 -26.81
N SER A 59 10.07 2.55 -26.15
CA SER A 59 10.85 3.62 -26.79
C SER A 59 12.30 3.19 -27.09
N PHE A 60 12.81 2.15 -26.42
CA PHE A 60 14.16 1.62 -26.60
C PHE A 60 14.17 0.29 -27.36
N ILE A 61 13.19 -0.57 -27.08
CA ILE A 61 13.09 -1.94 -27.62
C ILE A 61 11.63 -2.17 -27.98
N LEU A 62 11.36 -2.64 -29.19
CA LEU A 62 9.99 -2.96 -29.63
C LEU A 62 9.46 -4.12 -28.77
N ILE A 63 8.45 -3.85 -27.95
CA ILE A 63 7.81 -4.86 -27.10
C ILE A 63 6.47 -5.31 -27.67
N SER A 64 6.21 -6.60 -27.53
CA SER A 64 4.94 -7.23 -27.86
C SER A 64 3.89 -6.99 -26.76
N SER A 65 2.62 -7.29 -27.08
CA SER A 65 1.51 -7.20 -26.11
C SER A 65 1.70 -8.16 -24.92
N LEU A 66 2.30 -9.32 -25.15
CA LEU A 66 2.54 -10.33 -24.12
C LEU A 66 3.63 -9.86 -23.14
N GLU A 67 4.69 -9.23 -23.63
CA GLU A 67 5.73 -8.61 -22.79
C GLU A 67 5.19 -7.43 -21.99
N THR A 68 4.35 -6.60 -22.60
CA THR A 68 3.62 -5.54 -21.90
C THR A 68 2.82 -6.09 -20.72
N MET A 69 2.09 -7.19 -20.93
CA MET A 69 1.35 -7.86 -19.85
C MET A 69 2.28 -8.37 -18.74
N PHE A 70 3.44 -8.94 -19.10
CA PHE A 70 4.44 -9.36 -18.14
C PHE A 70 5.01 -8.20 -17.32
N ILE A 71 5.28 -7.05 -17.93
CA ILE A 71 5.75 -5.85 -17.22
C ILE A 71 4.71 -5.41 -16.19
N ILE A 72 3.44 -5.34 -16.58
CA ILE A 72 2.34 -4.95 -15.68
C ILE A 72 2.22 -5.95 -14.51
N LEU A 73 2.29 -7.25 -14.80
CA LEU A 73 2.23 -8.29 -13.75
C LEU A 73 3.46 -8.27 -12.84
N ALA A 74 4.65 -8.06 -13.40
CA ALA A 74 5.89 -7.94 -12.62
C ALA A 74 5.82 -6.72 -11.69
N PHE A 75 5.31 -5.60 -12.18
CA PHE A 75 5.08 -4.41 -11.38
C PHE A 75 4.06 -4.66 -10.26
N ALA A 76 2.91 -5.26 -10.58
CA ALA A 76 1.88 -5.60 -9.60
C ALA A 76 2.40 -6.58 -8.53
N GLY A 77 3.17 -7.59 -8.95
CA GLY A 77 3.82 -8.55 -8.07
C GLY A 77 4.86 -7.87 -7.17
N GLY A 78 5.67 -6.98 -7.73
CA GLY A 78 6.59 -6.13 -6.97
C GLY A 78 5.85 -5.32 -5.91
N TYR A 79 4.78 -4.62 -6.30
CA TYR A 79 3.95 -3.84 -5.39
C TYR A 79 3.40 -4.69 -4.24
N GLY A 80 2.82 -5.85 -4.55
CA GLY A 80 2.31 -6.77 -3.54
C GLY A 80 3.40 -7.23 -2.56
N LEU A 81 4.57 -7.61 -3.08
CA LEU A 81 5.71 -8.01 -2.25
C LEU A 81 6.19 -6.87 -1.35
N GLY A 82 6.38 -5.67 -1.89
CA GLY A 82 6.79 -4.50 -1.11
C GLY A 82 5.81 -4.18 0.01
N LEU A 83 4.52 -4.22 -0.31
CA LEU A 83 3.44 -3.96 0.64
C LEU A 83 3.41 -4.98 1.78
N ILE A 84 3.67 -6.26 1.50
CA ILE A 84 3.75 -7.31 2.52
C ILE A 84 5.01 -7.14 3.38
N LEU A 85 6.15 -6.83 2.76
CA LEU A 85 7.44 -6.69 3.44
C LEU A 85 7.48 -5.54 4.45
N ASN A 86 6.71 -4.47 4.20
CA ASN A 86 6.66 -3.29 5.06
C ASN A 86 5.25 -3.05 5.61
N TRP A 87 4.47 -4.11 5.83
CA TRP A 87 3.08 -3.96 6.24
C TRP A 87 2.98 -3.36 7.64
N GLU A 88 2.61 -2.09 7.72
CA GLU A 88 2.30 -1.43 8.98
C GLU A 88 0.79 -1.45 9.20
N SER A 89 0.33 -1.83 10.40
CA SER A 89 -1.11 -1.84 10.70
C SER A 89 -1.68 -0.42 10.59
N PRO A 90 -2.85 -0.24 9.96
CA PRO A 90 -3.52 1.05 9.95
C PRO A 90 -3.68 1.55 11.39
N ALA A 91 -3.35 2.82 11.64
CA ALA A 91 -3.59 3.41 12.95
C ALA A 91 -5.09 3.30 13.23
N ASP A 92 -5.44 2.73 14.39
CA ASP A 92 -6.82 2.77 14.84
C ASP A 92 -7.21 4.24 14.85
N SER A 93 -8.22 4.58 14.04
CA SER A 93 -8.87 5.87 14.16
C SER A 93 -9.59 5.82 15.49
N GLY A 94 -8.85 6.09 16.57
CA GLY A 94 -9.36 6.11 17.92
C GLY A 94 -10.68 6.86 17.85
N SER A 95 -11.75 6.14 18.19
CA SER A 95 -13.06 6.71 18.41
C SER A 95 -12.82 8.03 19.13
N LYS A 96 -13.02 9.15 18.44
CA LYS A 96 -13.08 10.43 19.13
C LYS A 96 -14.32 10.31 19.99
N HIS A 97 -14.15 9.81 21.21
CA HIS A 97 -15.15 9.90 22.26
C HIS A 97 -15.40 11.39 22.42
N HIS A 98 -16.42 11.87 21.71
CA HIS A 98 -16.98 13.17 21.94
C HIS A 98 -17.68 13.03 23.29
N ILE A 99 -16.97 13.38 24.36
CA ILE A 99 -17.60 13.61 25.65
C ILE A 99 -18.50 14.82 25.42
N VAL A 100 -19.80 14.55 25.26
CA VAL A 100 -20.83 15.58 25.26
C VAL A 100 -20.96 15.98 26.72
N TYR A 101 -20.49 17.17 27.06
CA TYR A 101 -20.65 17.73 28.39
C TYR A 101 -22.11 18.18 28.54
N GLU A 102 -22.91 17.39 29.25
CA GLU A 102 -24.20 17.82 29.77
C GLU A 102 -23.95 18.51 31.12
N PRO A 103 -24.21 19.82 31.27
CA PRO A 103 -23.82 20.61 32.44
C PRO A 103 -24.64 20.34 33.72
N ASP A 104 -25.39 19.24 33.77
CA ASP A 104 -26.28 18.91 34.88
C ASP A 104 -25.73 17.82 35.81
N ASP A 105 -24.52 17.29 35.57
CA ASP A 105 -23.98 16.09 36.27
C ASP A 105 -22.52 16.28 36.78
N ASP A 106 -22.21 17.46 37.33
CA ASP A 106 -20.88 17.81 37.89
C ASP A 106 -20.35 16.79 38.92
N ASP A 107 -21.23 16.16 39.72
CA ASP A 107 -20.83 15.17 40.72
C ASP A 107 -20.43 13.81 40.11
N ALA A 108 -20.93 13.49 38.91
CA ALA A 108 -20.56 12.28 38.18
C ALA A 108 -19.23 12.44 37.44
N PHE A 109 -18.91 13.67 37.04
CA PHE A 109 -17.69 14.02 36.31
C PHE A 109 -16.42 13.83 37.13
N ASP A 110 -16.42 14.27 38.39
CA ASP A 110 -15.27 14.10 39.28
C ASP A 110 -14.95 12.62 39.54
N ARG A 111 -15.99 11.78 39.63
CA ARG A 111 -15.85 10.32 39.83
C ARG A 111 -15.26 9.62 38.61
N GLU A 112 -15.68 9.99 37.41
CA GLU A 112 -15.16 9.39 36.17
C GLU A 112 -13.72 9.83 35.87
N ILE A 113 -13.34 11.06 36.25
CA ILE A 113 -11.95 11.52 36.16
C ILE A 113 -11.03 10.78 37.14
N GLU A 114 -11.51 10.52 38.37
CA GLU A 114 -10.73 9.80 39.38
C GLU A 114 -10.50 8.32 38.99
N GLU A 115 -11.50 7.67 38.38
CA GLU A 115 -11.36 6.32 37.82
C GLU A 115 -10.44 6.27 36.58
N ALA A 116 -10.48 7.28 35.71
CA ALA A 116 -9.65 7.34 34.50
C ALA A 116 -8.19 7.70 34.78
N LEU A 117 -7.91 8.49 35.81
CA LEU A 117 -6.55 8.89 36.19
C LEU A 117 -5.83 7.85 37.06
N GLY A 118 -6.52 6.81 37.52
CA GLY A 118 -5.89 5.68 38.19
C GLY A 118 -5.20 6.07 39.49
N SER A 119 -5.76 7.01 40.25
CA SER A 119 -5.30 7.40 41.59
C SER A 119 -5.60 6.26 42.57
N LYS A 120 -4.81 5.18 42.49
CA LYS A 120 -4.60 4.27 43.62
C LYS A 120 -3.62 4.94 44.58
N GLU A 121 -3.98 4.94 45.86
CA GLU A 121 -3.12 5.27 47.01
C GLU A 121 -1.66 4.84 46.86
#